data_AF-A0A5E5C110-F1
#
_entry.id   AF-A0A5E5C110-F1
#
_cell.length_a   1.000
_cell.length_b   1.000
_cell.length_c   1.000
_cell.angle_alpha   90.00
_cell.angle_beta   90.00
_cell.angle_gamma   90.00
#
_symmetry.space_group_name_H-M   'P 1'
#
loop_
_entity.id
_entity.type
_entity.pdbx_description
1 polymer ?
#
loop_
_entity_poly.entity_id
_entity_poly.type
_entity_poly.pdbx_seq_one_letter_code
_entity_poly.pdbx_strand_id
1 'polypeptide(L)'
;MSPYEPRPEGLNTDPAPPSVVQTLRRHTEAEYLTYDLFVGEDADIKCRTVKLVTARKTHACWLGQARGAKPHEITVGELHRYEKALVDGDYWGSYRCCLQCMDAEIDDFEGTPDGDDE
;
A
#
# COMPACT_ATOMS: atom_id res chain seq x y z
N MET A 1 -37.06 34.38 -32.97
CA MET A 1 -35.92 34.43 -32.04
C MET A 1 -36.29 33.55 -30.87
N SER A 2 -35.79 32.30 -30.84
CA SER A 2 -36.16 31.35 -29.78
C SER A 2 -35.53 31.76 -28.46
N PRO A 3 -36.29 31.81 -27.36
CA PRO A 3 -35.76 32.10 -26.04
C PRO A 3 -34.86 30.95 -25.61
N TYR A 4 -33.60 31.25 -25.34
CA TYR A 4 -32.65 30.30 -24.77
C TYR A 4 -33.04 30.10 -23.31
N GLU A 5 -33.63 28.94 -22.97
CA GLU A 5 -33.80 28.55 -21.57
C GLU A 5 -32.41 28.34 -20.95
N PRO A 6 -32.07 28.99 -19.82
CA PRO A 6 -30.79 28.78 -19.17
C PRO A 6 -30.75 27.35 -18.61
N ARG A 7 -29.69 26.59 -18.95
CA ARG A 7 -29.41 25.29 -18.32
C ARG A 7 -29.31 25.48 -16.81
N PRO A 8 -29.87 24.58 -15.99
CA PRO A 8 -29.69 24.64 -14.56
C PRO A 8 -28.20 24.44 -14.25
N GLU A 9 -27.57 25.49 -13.74
CA GLU A 9 -26.24 25.47 -13.14
C GLU A 9 -26.29 24.74 -11.80
N GLY A 10 -26.61 23.44 -11.85
CA GLY A 10 -26.34 22.50 -10.77
C GLY A 10 -24.91 22.02 -10.91
N LEU A 11 -23.95 22.93 -10.66
CA LEU A 11 -22.55 22.56 -10.49
C LEU A 11 -22.53 21.50 -9.38
N ASN A 12 -22.13 20.28 -9.74
CA ASN A 12 -21.97 19.14 -8.85
C ASN A 12 -20.99 19.56 -7.73
N THR A 13 -21.54 20.18 -6.69
CA THR A 13 -20.86 20.69 -5.50
C THR A 13 -21.01 19.70 -4.35
N ASP A 14 -21.36 18.45 -4.68
CA ASP A 14 -21.05 17.34 -3.81
C ASP A 14 -19.53 17.40 -3.57
N PRO A 15 -19.08 17.67 -2.32
CA PRO A 15 -17.68 17.49 -2.02
C PRO A 15 -17.37 16.06 -2.45
N ALA A 16 -16.29 15.87 -3.21
CA ALA A 16 -15.83 14.53 -3.57
C ALA A 16 -15.97 13.66 -2.31
N PRO A 17 -16.76 12.56 -2.36
CA PRO A 17 -17.02 11.75 -1.18
C PRO A 17 -15.66 11.46 -0.57
N PRO A 18 -15.45 11.68 0.74
CA PRO A 18 -14.12 11.77 1.36
C PRO A 18 -13.26 10.67 0.78
N SER A 19 -12.43 11.06 -0.19
CA SER A 19 -11.87 10.11 -1.13
C SER A 19 -10.89 9.31 -0.33
N VAL A 20 -11.19 8.06 0.04
CA VAL A 20 -10.26 6.93 0.24
C VAL A 20 -9.04 7.18 1.19
N VAL A 21 -8.95 8.35 1.82
CA VAL A 21 -7.75 8.91 2.46
C VAL A 21 -8.06 9.01 3.94
N GLN A 22 -8.20 7.83 4.52
CA GLN A 22 -7.79 7.59 5.89
C GLN A 22 -7.50 6.09 5.99
N THR A 23 -6.51 5.62 5.24
CA THR A 23 -5.76 4.46 5.71
C THR A 23 -5.13 4.94 7.02
N LEU A 24 -5.79 4.63 8.14
CA LEU A 24 -5.29 4.87 9.48
C LEU A 24 -3.91 4.24 9.54
N ARG A 25 -2.87 5.06 9.39
CA ARG A 25 -1.47 4.62 9.50
C ARG A 25 -1.32 4.11 10.93
N ARG A 26 -1.36 2.80 11.12
CA ARG A 26 -1.17 2.18 12.44
C ARG A 26 0.29 2.27 12.87
N HIS A 27 1.20 2.24 11.90
CA HIS A 27 2.63 2.36 12.09
C HIS A 27 3.19 3.65 11.49
N THR A 28 4.40 4.02 11.89
CA THR A 28 5.13 5.16 11.35
C THR A 28 5.63 4.87 9.93
N GLU A 29 5.89 5.93 9.17
CA GLU A 29 6.47 5.80 7.83
C GLU A 29 7.85 5.11 7.84
N ALA A 30 8.60 5.28 8.92
CA ALA A 30 9.88 4.62 9.11
C ALA A 30 9.71 3.09 9.20
N GLU A 31 8.77 2.62 10.02
CA GLU A 31 8.47 1.18 10.17
C GLU A 31 8.11 0.54 8.83
N TYR A 32 7.23 1.17 8.04
CA TYR A 32 6.89 0.64 6.71
C TYR A 32 8.08 0.58 5.74
N LEU A 33 9.08 1.45 5.90
CA LEU A 33 10.25 1.49 5.02
C LEU A 33 11.35 0.54 5.46
N THR A 34 11.50 0.31 6.77
CA THR A 34 12.57 -0.53 7.34
C THR A 34 12.15 -1.99 7.51
N TYR A 35 10.85 -2.27 7.62
CA TYR A 35 10.36 -3.63 7.80
C TYR A 35 10.74 -4.52 6.61
N ASP A 36 11.34 -5.67 6.87
CA ASP A 36 11.75 -6.60 5.83
C ASP A 36 10.78 -7.78 5.68
N LEU A 37 10.01 -7.79 4.59
CA LEU A 37 9.03 -8.85 4.30
C LEU A 37 9.65 -10.21 3.96
N PHE A 38 10.94 -10.24 3.61
CA PHE A 38 11.65 -11.46 3.21
C PHE A 38 12.70 -11.87 4.23
N VAL A 39 12.53 -11.46 5.50
CA VAL A 39 13.44 -11.86 6.57
C VAL A 39 13.46 -13.40 6.66
N GLY A 40 14.64 -14.00 6.53
CA GLY A 40 14.83 -15.45 6.57
C GLY A 40 14.88 -16.15 5.20
N GLU A 41 14.69 -15.44 4.09
CA GLU A 41 14.96 -16.00 2.75
C GLU A 41 16.46 -15.86 2.42
N ASP A 42 17.07 -16.92 1.90
CA ASP A 42 18.49 -16.97 1.49
C ASP A 42 18.75 -16.28 0.12
N ALA A 43 18.06 -15.18 -0.17
CA ALA A 43 18.23 -14.42 -1.40
C ALA A 43 19.22 -13.25 -1.21
N ASP A 44 20.18 -13.07 -2.11
CA ASP A 44 21.09 -11.92 -2.07
C ASP A 44 20.38 -10.69 -2.65
N ILE A 45 19.86 -9.85 -1.76
CA ILE A 45 19.12 -8.64 -2.14
C ILE A 45 20.08 -7.44 -2.24
N LYS A 46 20.37 -7.01 -3.47
CA LYS A 46 21.18 -5.82 -3.78
C LYS A 46 20.34 -4.67 -4.31
N CYS A 47 20.85 -3.44 -4.19
CA CYS A 47 20.22 -2.23 -4.75
C CYS A 47 18.75 -2.04 -4.32
N ARG A 48 18.41 -2.43 -3.09
CA ARG A 48 17.05 -2.34 -2.55
C ARG A 48 16.60 -0.89 -2.47
N THR A 49 15.45 -0.61 -3.05
CA THR A 49 14.78 0.68 -3.01
C THR A 49 13.38 0.48 -2.46
N VAL A 50 13.16 0.96 -1.23
CA VAL A 50 11.85 0.94 -0.57
C VAL A 50 11.29 2.36 -0.53
N LYS A 51 10.05 2.54 -0.98
CA LYS A 51 9.39 3.86 -1.01
C LYS A 51 7.91 3.72 -0.69
N LEU A 52 7.37 4.72 0.00
CA LEU A 52 5.93 4.93 0.10
C LEU A 52 5.52 5.86 -1.04
N VAL A 53 4.58 5.40 -1.87
CA VAL A 53 4.13 6.13 -3.06
C VAL A 53 2.61 6.06 -3.18
N THR A 54 2.01 7.15 -3.66
CA THR A 54 0.57 7.18 -3.95
C THR A 54 0.30 6.53 -5.31
N ALA A 55 -0.66 5.61 -5.35
CA ALA A 55 -1.08 4.93 -6.56
C ALA A 55 -1.70 5.91 -7.56
N ARG A 56 -1.12 5.98 -8.77
CA ARG A 56 -1.68 6.76 -9.89
C ARG A 56 -2.56 5.91 -10.82
N LYS A 57 -2.50 4.59 -10.65
CA LYS A 57 -3.24 3.56 -11.38
C LYS A 57 -3.57 2.45 -10.39
N THR A 58 -4.62 1.68 -10.68
CA THR A 58 -4.96 0.51 -9.90
C THR A 58 -3.83 -0.52 -10.01
N HIS A 59 -3.40 -1.08 -8.88
CA HIS A 59 -2.33 -2.08 -8.81
C HIS A 59 -2.76 -3.26 -7.96
N ALA A 60 -2.39 -4.49 -8.35
CA ALA A 60 -2.61 -5.66 -7.49
C ALA A 60 -1.71 -5.57 -6.25
N CYS A 61 -2.27 -5.86 -5.07
CA CYS A 61 -1.48 -5.99 -3.85
C CYS A 61 -0.77 -7.34 -3.83
N TRP A 62 0.56 -7.32 -3.78
CA TRP A 62 1.38 -8.53 -3.73
C TRP A 62 1.15 -9.34 -2.44
N LEU A 63 1.12 -8.67 -1.29
CA LEU A 63 0.82 -9.30 0.00
C LEU A 63 -0.57 -9.96 0.01
N GLY A 64 -1.57 -9.29 -0.57
CA GLY A 64 -2.91 -9.83 -0.77
C GLY A 64 -2.96 -11.06 -1.68
N GLN A 65 -1.99 -11.23 -2.59
CA GLN A 65 -1.88 -12.40 -3.45
C GLN A 65 -1.04 -13.53 -2.83
N ALA A 66 0.03 -13.17 -2.11
CA ALA A 66 1.02 -14.12 -1.60
C ALA A 66 0.59 -14.82 -0.30
N ARG A 67 -0.06 -14.12 0.64
CA ARG A 67 -0.34 -14.65 1.99
C ARG A 67 -1.75 -15.19 2.20
N GLY A 68 -2.49 -15.51 1.13
CA GLY A 68 -3.84 -16.08 1.25
C GLY A 68 -4.89 -15.12 1.83
N ALA A 69 -4.54 -13.84 2.01
CA ALA A 69 -5.51 -12.78 2.20
C ALA A 69 -6.38 -12.64 0.94
N LYS A 70 -7.56 -12.01 1.07
CA LYS A 70 -8.43 -11.80 -0.10
C LYS A 70 -7.66 -11.02 -1.17
N PRO A 71 -7.58 -11.51 -2.42
CA PRO A 71 -6.95 -10.76 -3.49
C PRO A 71 -7.69 -9.44 -3.63
N HIS A 72 -6.97 -8.35 -3.44
CA HIS A 72 -7.50 -7.00 -3.54
C HIS A 72 -6.50 -6.12 -4.29
N GLU A 73 -7.01 -4.98 -4.72
CA GLU A 73 -6.28 -4.03 -5.53
C GLU A 73 -6.11 -2.71 -4.77
N ILE A 74 -4.93 -2.12 -4.91
CA ILE A 74 -4.59 -0.78 -4.47
C ILE A 74 -5.26 0.19 -5.45
N THR A 75 -6.21 0.98 -4.95
CA THR A 75 -6.95 1.93 -5.78
C THR A 75 -6.16 3.21 -6.06
N VAL A 76 -6.58 3.98 -7.08
CA VAL A 76 -5.95 5.27 -7.40
C VAL A 76 -6.14 6.25 -6.24
N GLY A 77 -5.07 6.91 -5.81
CA GLY A 77 -5.06 7.83 -4.67
C GLY A 77 -4.65 7.17 -3.35
N GLU A 78 -4.54 5.84 -3.30
CA GLU A 78 -4.13 5.12 -2.10
C GLU A 78 -2.61 5.11 -1.93
N LEU A 79 -2.16 5.29 -0.68
CA LEU A 79 -0.75 5.19 -0.32
C LEU A 79 -0.36 3.72 -0.19
N HIS A 80 0.72 3.33 -0.87
CA HIS A 80 1.21 1.96 -0.85
C HIS A 80 2.74 1.92 -0.77
N ARG A 81 3.27 0.81 -0.27
CA ARG A 81 4.70 0.52 -0.31
C ARG A 81 5.06 -0.03 -1.67
N TYR A 82 6.05 0.56 -2.31
CA TYR A 82 6.71 0.04 -3.50
C TYR A 82 8.14 -0.33 -3.15
N GLU A 83 8.49 -1.57 -3.45
CA GLU A 83 9.85 -2.06 -3.29
C GLU A 83 10.37 -2.59 -4.62
N LYS A 84 11.63 -2.29 -4.90
CA LYS A 84 12.38 -2.82 -6.03
C LYS A 84 13.78 -3.20 -5.57
N ALA A 85 14.24 -4.39 -5.95
CA ALA A 85 15.58 -4.84 -5.65
C ALA A 85 16.14 -5.73 -6.76
N LEU A 86 17.46 -5.90 -6.79
CA LEU A 86 18.16 -6.86 -7.62
C LEU A 86 18.35 -8.13 -6.79
N VAL A 87 17.74 -9.22 -7.23
CA VAL A 87 17.75 -10.52 -6.54
C VAL A 87 18.82 -11.40 -7.16
N ASP A 88 19.71 -11.95 -6.32
CA ASP A 88 20.82 -12.85 -6.67
C ASP A 88 21.78 -12.32 -7.74
N GLY A 89 21.75 -11.01 -7.99
CA GLY A 89 22.47 -10.37 -9.09
C GLY A 89 21.94 -10.68 -10.49
N ASP A 90 20.85 -11.44 -10.61
CA ASP A 90 20.34 -11.97 -11.89
C ASP A 90 19.12 -11.19 -12.41
N TYR A 91 18.15 -10.90 -11.54
CA TYR A 91 16.90 -10.25 -11.97
C TYR A 91 16.41 -9.14 -11.04
N TRP A 92 15.73 -8.16 -11.62
CA TRP A 92 15.10 -7.08 -10.87
C TRP A 92 13.69 -7.49 -10.43
N GLY A 93 13.53 -7.77 -9.14
CA GLY A 93 12.23 -7.94 -8.50
C GLY A 93 11.60 -6.60 -8.16
N SER A 94 10.28 -6.48 -8.32
CA SER A 94 9.54 -5.35 -7.77
C SER A 94 8.13 -5.75 -7.38
N TYR A 95 7.66 -5.27 -6.24
CA TYR A 95 6.32 -5.55 -5.73
C TYR A 95 5.68 -4.29 -5.12
N ARG A 96 4.35 -4.36 -4.95
CA ARG A 96 3.53 -3.29 -4.38
C ARG A 96 2.64 -3.86 -3.30
N CYS A 97 2.59 -3.21 -2.15
CA CYS A 97 1.77 -3.64 -1.02
C CYS A 97 0.96 -2.46 -0.48
N CYS A 98 -0.35 -2.65 -0.28
CA CYS A 98 -1.17 -1.67 0.41
C CYS A 98 -0.70 -1.55 1.86
N LEU A 99 -0.98 -0.41 2.49
CA LEU A 99 -0.63 -0.21 3.89
C LEU A 99 -1.42 -1.14 4.81
N GLN A 100 -2.67 -1.47 4.50
CA GLN A 100 -3.49 -2.35 5.33
C GLN A 100 -2.91 -3.76 5.48
N CYS A 101 -2.35 -4.33 4.40
CA CYS A 101 -1.66 -5.61 4.50
C CYS A 101 -0.30 -5.47 5.16
N MET A 102 0.43 -4.38 4.94
CA MET A 102 1.65 -4.11 5.69
C MET A 102 1.39 -4.01 7.20
N ASP A 103 0.31 -3.34 7.59
CA ASP A 103 -0.12 -3.25 8.99
C ASP A 103 -0.38 -4.64 9.55
N ALA A 104 -1.10 -5.49 8.82
CA ALA A 104 -1.37 -6.86 9.25
C ALA A 104 -0.09 -7.70 9.39
N GLU A 105 0.89 -7.52 8.49
CA GLU A 105 2.18 -8.21 8.59
C GLU A 105 3.01 -7.75 9.78
N ILE A 106 3.08 -6.44 10.01
CA ILE A 106 3.85 -5.87 11.12
C ILE A 106 3.19 -6.29 12.44
N ASP A 107 1.85 -6.23 12.54
CA ASP A 107 1.08 -6.66 13.71
C ASP A 107 1.22 -8.17 13.98
N ASP A 108 1.21 -9.02 12.94
CA ASP A 108 1.47 -10.46 13.05
C ASP A 108 2.89 -10.76 13.54
N PHE A 109 3.88 -9.98 13.11
CA PHE A 109 5.28 -10.12 13.55
C PHE A 109 5.51 -9.58 14.97
N GLU A 110 4.94 -8.42 15.31
CA GLU A 110 5.01 -7.84 16.66
C GLU A 110 4.10 -8.57 17.67
N GLY A 111 3.19 -9.41 17.17
CA GLY A 111 2.26 -10.25 17.93
C GLY A 111 2.88 -11.43 18.70
N THR A 112 4.20 -11.43 18.92
CA THR A 112 4.78 -12.20 20.03
C THR A 112 4.81 -11.27 21.25
N PRO A 113 3.75 -11.19 22.08
CA PRO A 113 3.91 -10.61 23.40
C PRO A 113 4.97 -11.45 24.11
N ASP A 114 6.09 -10.81 24.41
CA ASP A 114 7.04 -11.26 25.41
C ASP A 114 6.20 -11.70 26.63
N GLY A 115 6.14 -13.01 26.83
CA GLY A 115 5.42 -13.58 27.96
C GLY A 115 6.18 -13.16 29.20
N ASP A 116 5.63 -12.16 29.90
CA ASP A 116 5.81 -11.79 31.30
C ASP A 116 6.93 -12.54 32.03
N ASP A 117 8.02 -11.82 32.29
CA ASP A 117 8.72 -11.72 33.58
C ASP A 117 8.14 -12.63 34.70
N GLU A 118 8.89 -13.66 35.11
CA GLU A 118 8.69 -14.39 36.38
C GLU A 118 9.79 -14.04 37.39
#